data_AF-A0A935ILE2-F1
#
_entry.id   AF-A0A935ILE2-F1
#
_cell.length_a   1.000
_cell.length_b   1.000
_cell.length_c   1.000
_cell.angle_alpha   90.00
_cell.angle_beta   90.00
_cell.angle_gamma   90.00
#
_symmetry.space_group_name_H-M   'P 1'
#
loop_
_entity.id
_entity.type
_entity.pdbx_description
1 polymer ?
#
loop_
_entity_poly.entity_id
_entity_poly.type
_entity_poly.pdbx_seq_one_letter_code
_entity_poly.pdbx_strand_id
1 'polypeptide(L)'
;MSDSQPEETSGIVTSDGVVSEHSGSSKRPHRIRLWLLVGVGLLALVVFGVYWYGQNIKRTTAENAGQVIQKFEGSLRGGKVAEGSGSVLSAYQSKGQSYFVKPEKAQAITYKVAPNKAEKTYKKARHILDRQGLTGKLISSKQVGTTPGMYYDNEFVHCYLGAQTDENNNALLHVACANTKAYQDAERQLQVFYDLYAQNNPDKKAIVGITISSLKDSLSKGYKTAEITIVKDNTSEGAVNALYYQTPDGTWHYFKATLLEIYCEEYNTPDIQKAFIGKPCYDANMNFSSVKP
;
A
#
# COMPACT_ATOMS: atom_id res chain seq x y z
N MET A 1 73.94 59.37 52.81
CA MET A 1 74.86 59.32 53.96
C MET A 1 74.49 58.05 54.70
N SER A 2 75.21 56.98 54.37
CA SER A 2 76.40 56.54 55.12
C SER A 2 75.91 55.77 56.34
N ASP A 3 75.97 54.44 56.30
CA ASP A 3 77.17 53.59 56.45
C ASP A 3 77.20 53.10 57.88
N SER A 4 77.09 51.78 58.06
CA SER A 4 77.98 51.00 58.93
C SER A 4 77.47 49.56 59.07
N GLN A 5 78.00 48.71 58.19
CA GLN A 5 78.58 47.36 58.41
C GLN A 5 78.98 46.98 59.87
N PRO A 6 79.57 45.79 60.13
CA PRO A 6 79.32 44.40 59.67
C PRO A 6 79.49 43.39 60.84
N GLU A 7 79.41 42.08 60.60
CA GLU A 7 80.52 41.15 60.96
C GLU A 7 80.30 39.73 60.44
N GLU A 8 81.40 39.17 59.92
CA GLU A 8 81.59 37.84 59.38
C GLU A 8 81.65 36.77 60.48
N THR A 9 81.46 35.50 60.11
CA THR A 9 82.36 34.43 60.56
C THR A 9 82.41 33.27 59.55
N SER A 10 83.63 33.08 59.02
CA SER A 10 84.30 31.85 58.54
C SER A 10 83.57 30.53 58.86
N GLY A 11 83.35 29.57 57.95
CA GLY A 11 84.29 28.94 57.01
C GLY A 11 84.72 27.57 57.54
N ILE A 12 84.46 26.47 56.81
CA ILE A 12 85.16 25.15 56.82
C ILE A 12 84.66 24.28 55.63
N VAL A 13 85.56 23.44 55.14
CA VAL A 13 85.68 22.76 53.84
C VAL A 13 85.30 21.27 53.92
N THR A 14 85.11 20.64 52.73
CA THR A 14 85.11 19.19 52.39
C THR A 14 83.76 18.46 52.59
N SER A 15 83.27 17.55 51.74
CA SER A 15 83.85 16.67 50.70
C SER A 15 82.75 16.05 49.81
N ASP A 16 83.10 15.74 48.56
CA ASP A 16 82.59 14.72 47.63
C ASP A 16 81.22 14.05 47.83
N GLY A 17 80.44 13.97 46.75
CA GLY A 17 79.34 13.00 46.67
C GLY A 17 78.43 13.06 45.45
N VAL A 18 78.81 12.31 44.41
CA VAL A 18 77.91 11.50 43.58
C VAL A 18 77.06 12.19 42.48
N VAL A 19 77.47 11.89 41.26
CA VAL A 19 76.72 11.85 39.99
C VAL A 19 75.31 11.27 40.17
N SER A 20 74.29 11.95 39.64
CA SER A 20 73.12 11.24 39.09
C SER A 20 72.54 11.96 37.88
N GLU A 21 72.77 11.37 36.71
CA GLU A 21 72.02 11.62 35.48
C GLU A 21 70.54 11.28 35.71
N HIS A 22 69.65 12.25 35.51
CA HIS A 22 68.21 11.98 35.49
C HIS A 22 67.79 11.45 34.11
N SER A 23 67.81 10.12 34.05
CA SER A 23 67.05 9.19 33.22
C SER A 23 65.95 9.79 32.35
N GLY A 24 66.19 9.73 31.03
CA GLY A 24 65.17 9.90 30.01
C GLY A 24 64.26 8.68 29.85
N SER A 25 63.00 8.99 29.55
CA SER A 25 62.20 8.31 28.52
C SER A 25 62.04 6.78 28.58
N SER A 26 61.02 6.28 29.29
CA SER A 26 60.49 4.93 29.02
C SER A 26 58.96 4.75 29.05
N LYS A 27 58.15 5.80 29.25
CA LYS A 27 56.67 5.68 29.32
C LYS A 27 55.91 5.99 28.01
N ARG A 28 56.59 6.36 26.91
CA ARG A 28 55.94 6.71 25.62
C ARG A 28 55.35 5.53 24.82
N PRO A 29 55.92 4.31 24.75
CA PRO A 29 55.41 3.29 23.83
C PRO A 29 54.06 2.70 24.27
N HIS A 30 53.77 2.71 25.57
CA HIS A 30 52.53 2.13 26.11
C HIS A 30 51.31 3.04 25.89
N ARG A 31 51.50 4.37 25.91
CA ARG A 31 50.44 5.33 25.60
C ARG A 31 50.07 5.31 24.12
N ILE A 32 51.05 5.20 23.22
CA ILE A 32 50.81 5.13 21.77
C ILE A 32 50.02 3.87 21.40
N ARG A 33 50.35 2.71 21.99
CA ARG A 33 49.59 1.46 21.79
C ARG A 33 48.16 1.56 22.30
N LEU A 34 47.93 2.23 23.43
CA LEU A 34 46.59 2.43 23.97
C LEU A 34 45.74 3.32 23.06
N TRP A 35 46.31 4.42 22.54
CA TRP A 35 45.62 5.31 21.60
C TRP A 35 45.31 4.63 20.26
N LEU A 36 46.19 3.76 19.76
CA LEU A 36 45.93 2.96 18.56
C LEU A 36 44.77 1.97 18.77
N LEU A 37 44.72 1.28 19.91
CA LEU A 37 43.62 0.35 20.22
C LEU A 37 42.28 1.07 20.38
N VAL A 38 42.27 2.23 21.03
CA VAL A 38 41.06 3.09 21.14
C VAL A 38 40.64 3.60 19.76
N GLY A 39 41.58 4.04 18.92
CA GLY A 39 41.31 4.49 17.56
C GLY A 39 40.70 3.39 16.69
N VAL A 40 41.26 2.18 16.72
CA VAL A 40 40.73 1.02 15.99
C VAL A 40 39.35 0.59 16.52
N GLY A 41 39.14 0.62 17.83
CA GLY A 41 37.84 0.32 18.45
C GLY A 41 36.74 1.30 18.04
N LEU A 42 37.05 2.61 18.00
CA LEU A 42 36.12 3.63 17.52
C LEU A 42 35.82 3.48 16.03
N LEU A 43 36.82 3.17 15.20
CA LEU A 43 36.63 2.90 13.78
C LEU A 43 35.74 1.67 13.54
N ALA A 44 35.93 0.60 14.32
CA ALA A 44 35.08 -0.59 14.24
C ALA A 44 33.63 -0.28 14.62
N LEU A 45 33.38 0.55 15.65
CA LEU A 45 32.04 0.99 16.02
C LEU A 45 31.39 1.87 14.94
N VAL A 46 32.14 2.74 14.28
CA VAL A 46 31.63 3.54 13.15
C VAL A 46 31.27 2.63 11.97
N VAL A 47 32.15 1.69 11.60
CA VAL A 47 31.88 0.75 10.50
C VAL A 47 30.69 -0.14 10.82
N PHE A 48 30.59 -0.65 12.04
CA PHE A 48 29.44 -1.45 12.49
C PHE A 48 28.16 -0.61 12.55
N GLY A 49 28.25 0.65 12.98
CA GLY A 49 27.14 1.60 12.97
C GLY A 49 26.65 1.91 11.56
N VAL A 50 27.55 2.14 10.60
CA VAL A 50 27.23 2.37 9.19
C VAL A 50 26.64 1.10 8.55
N TYR A 51 27.19 -0.08 8.87
CA TYR A 51 26.67 -1.37 8.39
C TYR A 51 25.27 -1.65 8.96
N TRP A 52 25.08 -1.47 10.26
CA TRP A 52 23.80 -1.66 10.93
C TRP A 52 22.77 -0.64 10.45
N TYR A 53 23.16 0.61 10.23
CA TYR A 53 22.34 1.65 9.60
C TYR A 53 21.97 1.26 8.16
N GLY A 54 22.94 0.79 7.36
CA GLY A 54 22.72 0.35 5.99
C GLY A 54 21.76 -0.85 5.87
N GLN A 55 21.80 -1.78 6.83
CA GLN A 55 20.95 -2.98 6.83
C GLN A 55 19.58 -2.75 7.47
N ASN A 56 19.47 -1.90 8.51
CA ASN A 56 18.23 -1.73 9.27
C ASN A 56 17.46 -0.43 8.97
N ILE A 57 18.08 0.56 8.30
CA ILE A 57 17.51 1.89 8.07
C ILE A 57 17.37 2.23 6.57
N LYS A 58 17.98 1.48 5.64
CA LYS A 58 17.71 1.70 4.21
C LYS A 58 16.21 1.49 3.92
N ARG A 59 15.53 2.59 3.59
CA ARG A 59 14.22 2.54 2.94
C ARG A 59 14.42 1.84 1.60
N THR A 60 13.80 0.70 1.43
CA THR A 60 13.73 0.03 0.13
C THR A 60 12.48 0.54 -0.55
N THR A 61 12.54 1.05 -1.77
CA THR A 61 11.30 1.40 -2.48
C THR A 61 10.69 0.10 -3.02
N ALA A 62 9.48 -0.24 -2.60
CA ALA A 62 8.78 -1.38 -3.19
C ALA A 62 8.38 -1.08 -4.64
N GLU A 63 8.69 -2.01 -5.53
CA GLU A 63 8.45 -1.89 -6.98
C GLU A 63 7.22 -2.70 -7.43
N ASN A 64 6.66 -3.52 -6.56
CA ASN A 64 5.41 -4.25 -6.80
C ASN A 64 4.75 -4.71 -5.49
N ALA A 65 3.45 -5.03 -5.57
CA ALA A 65 2.64 -5.52 -4.46
C ALA A 65 3.23 -6.79 -3.82
N GLY A 66 3.83 -7.69 -4.62
CA GLY A 66 4.46 -8.93 -4.15
C GLY A 66 5.59 -8.68 -3.17
N GLN A 67 6.47 -7.72 -3.47
CA GLN A 67 7.53 -7.31 -2.55
C GLN A 67 6.94 -6.79 -1.22
N VAL A 68 5.85 -6.01 -1.27
CA VAL A 68 5.18 -5.51 -0.07
C VAL A 68 4.66 -6.65 0.78
N ILE A 69 3.89 -7.57 0.19
CA ILE A 69 3.28 -8.70 0.89
C ILE A 69 4.36 -9.65 1.45
N GLN A 70 5.39 -9.95 0.68
CA GLN A 70 6.51 -10.78 1.13
C GLN A 70 7.23 -10.17 2.34
N LYS A 71 7.39 -8.84 2.37
CA LYS A 71 7.99 -8.16 3.52
C LYS A 71 7.12 -8.31 4.77
N PHE A 72 5.80 -8.30 4.61
CA PHE A 72 4.85 -8.54 5.68
C PHE A 72 4.92 -9.98 6.21
N GLU A 73 5.01 -10.98 5.34
CA GLU A 73 5.20 -12.38 5.74
C GLU A 73 6.49 -12.58 6.56
N GLY A 74 7.60 -11.96 6.13
CA GLY A 74 8.88 -12.05 6.84
C GLY A 74 8.94 -11.26 8.16
N SER A 75 8.15 -10.19 8.29
CA SER A 75 8.25 -9.26 9.43
C SER A 75 7.17 -9.47 10.49
N LEU A 76 6.01 -10.01 10.12
CA LEU A 76 4.90 -10.33 11.01
C LEU A 76 4.49 -11.79 10.79
N ARG A 77 4.66 -12.62 11.82
CA ARG A 77 4.32 -14.05 11.76
C ARG A 77 2.81 -14.27 11.83
N GLY A 78 2.35 -15.36 11.19
CA GLY A 78 0.97 -15.85 11.29
C GLY A 78 -0.04 -15.12 10.40
N GLY A 79 0.43 -14.32 9.44
CA GLY A 79 -0.43 -13.74 8.41
C GLY A 79 -0.87 -14.79 7.40
N LYS A 80 -2.11 -14.70 6.94
CA LYS A 80 -2.65 -15.51 5.85
C LYS A 80 -2.65 -14.66 4.59
N VAL A 81 -1.88 -15.08 3.59
CA VAL A 81 -1.88 -14.45 2.27
C VAL A 81 -3.03 -14.99 1.45
N ALA A 82 -3.69 -14.10 0.72
CA ALA A 82 -4.67 -14.44 -0.28
C ALA A 82 -4.49 -13.53 -1.49
N GLU A 83 -4.64 -14.08 -2.69
CA GLU A 83 -4.96 -13.28 -3.87
C GLU A 83 -6.48 -13.18 -3.95
N GLY A 84 -6.98 -11.96 -4.12
CA GLY A 84 -8.41 -11.71 -4.10
C GLY A 84 -8.81 -10.56 -5.00
N SER A 85 -10.11 -10.29 -5.02
CA SER A 85 -10.66 -9.13 -5.72
C SER A 85 -10.00 -7.84 -5.22
N GLY A 86 -9.63 -6.95 -6.14
CA GLY A 86 -9.17 -5.60 -5.80
C GLY A 86 -10.26 -4.69 -5.23
N SER A 87 -11.46 -5.20 -4.96
CA SER A 87 -12.58 -4.48 -4.34
C SER A 87 -12.26 -3.85 -2.99
N VAL A 88 -11.32 -4.44 -2.24
CA VAL A 88 -10.82 -3.97 -0.94
C VAL A 88 -9.87 -2.77 -1.03
N LEU A 89 -9.38 -2.45 -2.23
CA LEU A 89 -8.55 -1.27 -2.48
C LEU A 89 -9.43 -0.06 -2.83
N SER A 90 -8.90 1.13 -2.55
CA SER A 90 -9.49 2.37 -3.06
C SER A 90 -9.58 2.34 -4.56
N ALA A 91 -10.66 2.91 -5.08
CA ALA A 91 -10.66 3.30 -6.47
C ALA A 91 -9.59 4.39 -6.68
N TYR A 92 -8.88 4.32 -7.79
CA TYR A 92 -7.83 5.26 -8.17
C TYR A 92 -8.19 5.88 -9.53
N GLN A 93 -8.00 7.18 -9.66
CA GLN A 93 -8.20 7.91 -10.90
C GLN A 93 -6.81 8.25 -11.44
N SER A 94 -6.41 7.55 -12.49
CA SER A 94 -5.17 7.91 -13.16
C SER A 94 -5.25 9.33 -13.72
N LYS A 95 -4.10 9.97 -13.78
CA LYS A 95 -3.96 11.32 -14.34
C LYS A 95 -4.53 11.37 -15.76
N GLY A 96 -5.49 12.27 -15.98
CA GLY A 96 -6.14 12.48 -17.28
C GLY A 96 -7.41 11.66 -17.50
N GLN A 97 -7.75 10.74 -16.58
CA GLN A 97 -9.05 10.05 -16.62
C GLN A 97 -10.12 10.84 -15.87
N SER A 98 -11.37 10.73 -16.32
CA SER A 98 -12.53 11.38 -15.68
C SER A 98 -13.19 10.52 -14.59
N TYR A 99 -12.77 9.26 -14.45
CA TYR A 99 -13.36 8.27 -13.56
C TYR A 99 -12.30 7.52 -12.74
N PHE A 100 -12.69 7.05 -11.56
CA PHE A 100 -11.91 6.13 -10.74
C PHE A 100 -12.16 4.67 -11.18
N VAL A 101 -11.11 3.85 -11.14
CA VAL A 101 -11.19 2.38 -11.32
C VAL A 101 -10.68 1.63 -10.10
N LYS A 102 -11.09 0.38 -9.97
CA LYS A 102 -10.46 -0.59 -9.07
C LYS A 102 -9.62 -1.57 -9.87
N PRO A 103 -8.51 -2.09 -9.31
CA PRO A 103 -7.77 -3.14 -9.98
C PRO A 103 -8.60 -4.43 -9.92
N GLU A 104 -8.52 -5.29 -10.93
CA GLU A 104 -9.24 -6.57 -10.92
C GLU A 104 -8.79 -7.45 -9.75
N LYS A 105 -7.47 -7.47 -9.52
CA LYS A 105 -6.81 -8.31 -8.52
C LYS A 105 -5.95 -7.48 -7.58
N ALA A 106 -5.92 -7.92 -6.32
CA ALA A 106 -5.01 -7.44 -5.31
C ALA A 106 -4.41 -8.63 -4.56
N GLN A 107 -3.20 -8.43 -4.04
CA GLN A 107 -2.62 -9.34 -3.08
C GLN A 107 -2.91 -8.81 -1.69
N ALA A 108 -3.36 -9.69 -0.80
CA ALA A 108 -3.71 -9.32 0.55
C ALA A 108 -3.06 -10.26 1.56
N ILE A 109 -2.76 -9.72 2.74
CA ILE A 109 -2.36 -10.48 3.91
C ILE A 109 -3.19 -10.06 5.11
N THR A 110 -3.79 -11.04 5.78
CA THR A 110 -4.65 -10.81 6.94
C THR A 110 -4.06 -11.47 8.18
N TYR A 111 -4.04 -10.73 9.29
CA TYR A 111 -3.60 -11.18 10.60
C TYR A 111 -4.79 -11.18 11.55
N LYS A 112 -5.03 -12.31 12.19
CA LYS A 112 -5.91 -12.39 13.35
C LYS A 112 -5.10 -12.09 14.61
N VAL A 113 -5.46 -11.01 15.29
CA VAL A 113 -4.70 -10.45 16.41
C VAL A 113 -5.63 -10.30 17.62
N ALA A 114 -5.16 -10.74 18.79
CA ALA A 114 -5.88 -10.50 20.05
C ALA A 114 -6.09 -8.99 20.27
N PRO A 115 -7.24 -8.55 20.82
CA PRO A 115 -7.58 -7.12 20.91
C PRO A 115 -6.51 -6.28 21.63
N ASN A 116 -5.90 -6.80 22.69
CA ASN A 116 -4.82 -6.13 23.42
C ASN A 116 -3.49 -5.96 22.64
N LYS A 117 -3.35 -6.61 21.48
CA LYS A 117 -2.18 -6.52 20.59
C LYS A 117 -2.48 -5.79 19.28
N ALA A 118 -3.74 -5.40 19.04
CA ALA A 118 -4.19 -4.81 17.79
C ALA A 118 -3.42 -3.53 17.44
N GLU A 119 -3.40 -2.54 18.34
CA GLU A 119 -2.73 -1.26 18.12
C GLU A 119 -1.22 -1.42 17.86
N LYS A 120 -0.55 -2.28 18.66
CA LYS A 120 0.88 -2.57 18.49
C LYS A 120 1.18 -3.21 17.14
N THR A 121 0.32 -4.11 16.68
CA THR A 121 0.49 -4.80 15.39
C THR A 121 0.20 -3.87 14.22
N TYR A 122 -0.83 -3.03 14.34
CA TYR A 122 -1.15 -1.98 13.38
C TYR A 122 0.01 -0.98 13.22
N LYS A 123 0.60 -0.49 14.33
CA LYS A 123 1.78 0.40 14.26
C LYS A 123 2.98 -0.27 13.58
N LYS A 124 3.21 -1.57 13.82
CA LYS A 124 4.25 -2.32 13.11
C LYS A 124 3.96 -2.43 11.62
N ALA A 125 2.70 -2.67 11.24
CA ALA A 125 2.30 -2.74 9.84
C ALA A 125 2.56 -1.41 9.11
N ARG A 126 2.21 -0.28 9.73
CA ARG A 126 2.54 1.05 9.22
C ARG A 126 4.03 1.21 8.98
N HIS A 127 4.85 0.86 9.97
CA HIS A 127 6.31 0.96 9.87
C HIS A 127 6.90 0.08 8.76
N ILE A 128 6.31 -1.08 8.48
CA ILE A 128 6.70 -1.94 7.36
C ILE A 128 6.40 -1.25 6.02
N LEU A 129 5.25 -0.59 5.88
CA LEU A 129 4.89 0.16 4.67
C LEU A 129 5.78 1.40 4.49
N ASP A 130 6.01 2.17 5.56
CA ASP A 130 6.86 3.37 5.52
C ASP A 130 8.31 3.02 5.14
N ARG A 131 8.84 1.89 5.65
CA ARG A 131 10.18 1.39 5.27
C ARG A 131 10.27 0.89 3.84
N GLN A 132 9.13 0.61 3.23
CA GLN A 132 9.02 0.23 1.84
C GLN A 132 8.84 1.43 0.88
N GLY A 133 9.02 2.65 1.41
CA GLY A 133 8.94 3.88 0.62
C GLY A 133 7.51 4.25 0.22
N LEU A 134 6.48 3.67 0.86
CA LEU A 134 5.10 4.08 0.65
C LEU A 134 4.74 5.24 1.59
N THR A 135 3.95 6.17 1.08
CA THR A 135 3.47 7.34 1.82
C THR A 135 2.04 7.10 2.31
N GLY A 136 1.82 7.19 3.62
CA GLY A 136 0.53 6.97 4.24
C GLY A 136 -0.40 8.19 4.20
N LYS A 137 -1.67 7.99 3.83
CA LYS A 137 -2.76 8.97 3.90
C LYS A 137 -3.91 8.40 4.73
N LEU A 138 -4.38 9.18 5.70
CA LEU A 138 -5.51 8.79 6.55
C LEU A 138 -6.81 8.77 5.74
N ILE A 139 -7.59 7.72 5.92
CA ILE A 139 -8.97 7.68 5.47
C ILE A 139 -9.80 8.34 6.56
N SER A 140 -10.53 9.40 6.24
CA SER A 140 -11.44 10.07 7.16
C SER A 140 -12.46 9.07 7.73
N SER A 141 -12.20 8.54 8.94
CA SER A 141 -13.20 7.81 9.72
C SER A 141 -13.87 8.79 10.69
N LYS A 142 -15.19 8.96 10.56
CA LYS A 142 -16.01 9.69 11.55
C LYS A 142 -16.40 8.81 12.75
N GLN A 143 -15.98 7.54 12.79
CA GLN A 143 -16.34 6.63 13.88
C GLN A 143 -15.30 6.66 15.00
N VAL A 144 -15.73 7.11 16.18
CA VAL A 144 -14.94 7.13 17.41
C VAL A 144 -14.60 5.69 17.83
N GLY A 145 -13.33 5.40 18.12
CA GLY A 145 -12.89 4.11 18.67
C GLY A 145 -12.48 3.03 17.66
N THR A 146 -12.56 3.28 16.35
CA THR A 146 -12.05 2.37 15.32
C THR A 146 -10.61 2.69 14.95
N THR A 147 -9.80 1.66 14.67
CA THR A 147 -8.47 1.88 14.11
C THR A 147 -8.64 2.45 12.70
N PRO A 148 -8.07 3.63 12.40
CA PRO A 148 -8.35 4.30 11.13
C PRO A 148 -7.85 3.45 9.96
N GLY A 149 -8.59 3.42 8.87
CA GLY A 149 -8.07 2.93 7.60
C GLY A 149 -7.00 3.89 7.08
N MET A 150 -5.98 3.36 6.41
CA MET A 150 -4.94 4.17 5.77
C MET A 150 -4.65 3.67 4.36
N TYR A 151 -4.54 4.60 3.42
CA TYR A 151 -3.96 4.32 2.11
C TYR A 151 -2.47 4.56 2.14
N TYR A 152 -1.75 3.79 1.34
CA TYR A 152 -0.30 3.84 1.21
C TYR A 152 0.06 3.80 -0.27
N ASP A 153 0.78 4.81 -0.75
CA ASP A 153 1.11 4.92 -2.17
C ASP A 153 2.59 5.23 -2.42
N ASN A 154 3.10 4.69 -3.53
CA ASN A 154 4.28 5.17 -4.22
C ASN A 154 4.02 5.10 -5.75
N GLU A 155 5.05 5.29 -6.57
CA GLU A 155 4.92 5.25 -8.04
C GLU A 155 4.42 3.88 -8.56
N PHE A 156 4.74 2.78 -7.88
CA PHE A 156 4.56 1.41 -8.37
C PHE A 156 3.40 0.66 -7.72
N VAL A 157 3.01 1.04 -6.50
CA VAL A 157 2.09 0.25 -5.67
C VAL A 157 1.11 1.16 -4.92
N HIS A 158 -0.15 0.73 -4.92
CA HIS A 158 -1.19 1.24 -4.03
C HIS A 158 -1.60 0.17 -3.04
N CYS A 159 -1.57 0.52 -1.76
CA CYS A 159 -1.92 -0.35 -0.65
C CYS A 159 -2.98 0.27 0.25
N TYR A 160 -3.72 -0.59 0.92
CA TYR A 160 -4.66 -0.26 1.98
C TYR A 160 -4.29 -1.05 3.24
N LEU A 161 -4.28 -0.37 4.37
CA LEU A 161 -4.13 -0.93 5.70
C LEU A 161 -5.40 -0.64 6.50
N GLY A 162 -6.07 -1.70 6.95
CA GLY A 162 -7.28 -1.59 7.76
C GLY A 162 -7.34 -2.63 8.85
N ALA A 163 -8.22 -2.40 9.83
CA ALA A 163 -8.54 -3.39 10.84
C ALA A 163 -10.05 -3.46 11.04
N GLN A 164 -10.57 -4.67 11.16
CA GLN A 164 -11.96 -4.96 11.51
C GLN A 164 -12.00 -5.89 12.71
N THR A 165 -13.13 -5.98 13.40
CA THR A 165 -13.28 -6.90 14.53
C THR A 165 -14.06 -8.14 14.08
N ASP A 166 -13.59 -9.34 14.45
CA ASP A 166 -14.34 -10.58 14.23
C ASP A 166 -15.39 -10.82 15.34
N GLU A 167 -16.23 -11.84 15.16
CA GLU A 167 -17.28 -12.24 16.11
C GLU A 167 -16.73 -12.56 17.52
N ASN A 168 -15.45 -12.93 17.61
CA ASN A 168 -14.76 -13.25 18.86
C ASN A 168 -13.96 -12.07 19.42
N ASN A 169 -14.27 -10.85 18.98
CA ASN A 169 -13.62 -9.61 19.37
C ASN A 169 -12.11 -9.54 19.05
N ASN A 170 -11.62 -10.36 18.10
CA ASN A 170 -10.24 -10.25 17.61
C ASN A 170 -10.15 -9.20 16.53
N ALA A 171 -9.02 -8.49 16.47
CA ALA A 171 -8.71 -7.60 15.37
C ALA A 171 -8.23 -8.41 14.15
N LEU A 172 -8.94 -8.29 13.04
CA LEU A 172 -8.56 -8.71 11.71
C LEU A 172 -7.85 -7.55 11.00
N LEU A 173 -6.54 -7.49 11.19
CA LEU A 173 -5.69 -6.55 10.49
C LEU A 173 -5.45 -7.05 9.07
N HIS A 174 -5.78 -6.26 8.06
CA HIS A 174 -5.57 -6.63 6.67
C HIS A 174 -4.74 -5.56 5.96
N VAL A 175 -3.81 -6.03 5.13
CA VAL A 175 -3.08 -5.23 4.17
C VAL A 175 -3.41 -5.76 2.79
N ALA A 176 -3.91 -4.92 1.92
CA ALA A 176 -4.12 -5.25 0.52
C ALA A 176 -3.25 -4.32 -0.33
N CYS A 177 -2.66 -4.83 -1.40
CA CYS A 177 -1.80 -4.07 -2.31
C CYS A 177 -2.04 -4.51 -3.75
N ALA A 178 -1.96 -3.56 -4.68
CA ALA A 178 -1.93 -3.80 -6.11
C ALA A 178 -0.90 -2.90 -6.79
N ASN A 179 -0.34 -3.39 -7.89
CA ASN A 179 0.55 -2.59 -8.73
C ASN A 179 -0.22 -1.46 -9.39
N THR A 180 0.37 -0.27 -9.51
CA THR A 180 -0.21 0.86 -10.28
C THR A 180 -0.55 0.44 -11.70
N LYS A 181 0.27 -0.42 -12.32
CA LYS A 181 0.00 -1.01 -13.65
C LYS A 181 -1.34 -1.75 -13.71
N ALA A 182 -1.76 -2.43 -12.64
CA ALA A 182 -3.03 -3.15 -12.62
C ALA A 182 -4.25 -2.21 -12.72
N TYR A 183 -4.14 -0.98 -12.20
CA TYR A 183 -5.16 0.05 -12.39
C TYR A 183 -5.18 0.53 -13.85
N GLN A 184 -4.01 0.74 -14.46
CA GLN A 184 -3.91 1.11 -15.88
C GLN A 184 -4.43 0.02 -16.82
N ASP A 185 -4.20 -1.25 -16.49
CA ASP A 185 -4.75 -2.40 -17.22
C ASP A 185 -6.29 -2.42 -17.10
N ALA A 186 -6.82 -2.23 -15.87
CA ALA A 186 -8.25 -2.12 -15.63
C ALA A 186 -8.87 -0.93 -16.38
N GLU A 187 -8.22 0.23 -16.41
CA GLU A 187 -8.66 1.40 -17.18
C GLU A 187 -8.78 1.10 -18.66
N ARG A 188 -7.76 0.48 -19.25
CA ARG A 188 -7.78 0.09 -20.67
C ARG A 188 -8.92 -0.87 -20.98
N GLN A 189 -9.18 -1.82 -20.09
CA GLN A 189 -10.30 -2.75 -20.23
C GLN A 189 -11.66 -2.05 -20.09
N LEU A 190 -11.76 -1.07 -19.18
CA LEU A 190 -13.00 -0.36 -18.87
C LEU A 190 -13.34 0.75 -19.87
N GLN A 191 -12.35 1.24 -20.63
CA GLN A 191 -12.53 2.35 -21.57
C GLN A 191 -13.66 2.09 -22.57
N VAL A 192 -13.72 0.89 -23.16
CA VAL A 192 -14.78 0.55 -24.13
C VAL A 192 -16.17 0.65 -23.53
N PHE A 193 -16.33 0.23 -22.28
CA PHE A 193 -17.62 0.30 -21.58
C PHE A 193 -17.96 1.73 -21.19
N TYR A 194 -16.97 2.51 -20.75
CA TYR A 194 -17.14 3.93 -20.45
C TYR A 194 -17.61 4.70 -21.69
N ASP A 195 -16.94 4.51 -22.83
CA ASP A 195 -17.24 5.20 -24.09
C ASP A 195 -18.65 4.85 -24.58
N LEU A 196 -18.99 3.55 -24.59
CA LEU A 196 -20.33 3.08 -24.95
C LEU A 196 -21.40 3.63 -24.02
N TYR A 197 -21.14 3.68 -22.72
CA TYR A 197 -22.07 4.28 -21.77
C TYR A 197 -22.30 5.75 -22.06
N ALA A 198 -21.22 6.52 -22.21
CA ALA A 198 -21.26 7.97 -22.43
C ALA A 198 -21.98 8.33 -23.72
N GLN A 199 -21.75 7.56 -24.79
CA GLN A 199 -22.45 7.73 -26.08
C GLN A 199 -23.96 7.50 -25.96
N ASN A 200 -24.37 6.48 -25.20
CA ASN A 200 -25.78 6.11 -25.05
C ASN A 200 -26.49 6.83 -23.89
N ASN A 201 -25.76 7.60 -23.09
CA ASN A 201 -26.28 8.33 -21.93
C ASN A 201 -25.66 9.74 -21.83
N PRO A 202 -25.87 10.63 -22.82
CA PRO A 202 -25.19 11.92 -22.91
C PRO A 202 -25.47 12.87 -21.74
N ASP A 203 -26.61 12.72 -21.07
CA ASP A 203 -27.00 13.52 -19.90
C ASP A 203 -26.33 13.06 -18.60
N LYS A 204 -25.73 11.87 -18.58
CA LYS A 204 -25.22 11.22 -17.36
C LYS A 204 -23.71 11.44 -17.16
N LYS A 205 -23.18 12.61 -17.54
CA LYS A 205 -21.74 12.98 -17.45
C LYS A 205 -21.15 13.00 -16.04
N ALA A 206 -21.94 12.80 -14.99
CA ALA A 206 -21.48 12.72 -13.61
C ALA A 206 -20.88 11.34 -13.23
N ILE A 207 -20.33 10.59 -14.19
CA ILE A 207 -19.67 9.31 -13.89
C ILE A 207 -18.39 9.61 -13.12
N VAL A 208 -18.33 9.12 -11.89
CA VAL A 208 -17.11 9.21 -11.08
C VAL A 208 -16.44 7.86 -10.94
N GLY A 209 -17.12 6.74 -11.16
CA GLY A 209 -16.48 5.42 -11.06
C GLY A 209 -17.09 4.38 -11.98
N ILE A 210 -16.26 3.42 -12.38
CA ILE A 210 -16.68 2.28 -13.19
C ILE A 210 -15.99 1.01 -12.71
N THR A 211 -16.72 -0.10 -12.61
CA THR A 211 -16.18 -1.39 -12.16
C THR A 211 -16.90 -2.53 -12.86
N ILE A 212 -16.15 -3.54 -13.30
CA ILE A 212 -16.72 -4.77 -13.86
C ILE A 212 -17.29 -5.62 -12.73
N SER A 213 -18.59 -5.82 -12.73
CA SER A 213 -19.30 -6.65 -11.75
C SER A 213 -19.43 -8.08 -12.23
N SER A 214 -19.55 -8.28 -13.55
CA SER A 214 -19.58 -9.60 -14.18
C SER A 214 -19.11 -9.49 -15.63
N LEU A 215 -18.31 -10.46 -16.08
CA LEU A 215 -17.94 -10.65 -17.49
C LEU A 215 -18.05 -12.14 -17.78
N LYS A 216 -18.97 -12.56 -18.64
CA LYS A 216 -19.31 -13.98 -18.83
C LYS A 216 -19.59 -14.26 -20.30
N ASP A 217 -19.27 -15.47 -20.73
CA ASP A 217 -19.77 -15.99 -21.99
C ASP A 217 -21.30 -16.21 -21.90
N SER A 218 -22.00 -15.95 -22.99
CA SER A 218 -23.42 -16.28 -23.12
C SER A 218 -23.62 -17.78 -23.40
N LEU A 219 -24.83 -18.29 -23.21
CA LEU A 219 -25.17 -19.63 -23.70
C LEU A 219 -25.16 -19.69 -25.24
N SER A 220 -25.35 -18.55 -25.92
CA SER A 220 -25.19 -18.46 -27.37
C SER A 220 -23.72 -18.37 -27.74
N LYS A 221 -23.24 -19.32 -28.55
CA LYS A 221 -21.84 -19.40 -28.97
C LYS A 221 -21.35 -18.09 -29.61
N GLY A 222 -20.22 -17.60 -29.13
CA GLY A 222 -19.57 -16.38 -29.64
C GLY A 222 -20.08 -15.08 -29.01
N TYR A 223 -21.16 -15.13 -28.23
CA TYR A 223 -21.64 -13.95 -27.50
C TYR A 223 -21.06 -13.89 -26.09
N LYS A 224 -20.82 -12.67 -25.61
CA LYS A 224 -20.47 -12.40 -24.20
C LYS A 224 -21.37 -11.34 -23.62
N THR A 225 -21.44 -11.30 -22.30
CA THR A 225 -22.14 -10.26 -21.55
C THR A 225 -21.23 -9.64 -20.52
N ALA A 226 -21.41 -8.35 -20.28
CA ALA A 226 -20.78 -7.64 -19.18
C ALA A 226 -21.84 -6.89 -18.36
N GLU A 227 -21.68 -6.94 -17.04
CA GLU A 227 -22.40 -6.08 -16.12
C GLU A 227 -21.38 -5.15 -15.48
N ILE A 228 -21.59 -3.85 -15.66
CA ILE A 228 -20.66 -2.82 -15.21
C ILE A 228 -21.41 -1.92 -14.24
N THR A 229 -20.90 -1.80 -13.02
CA THR A 229 -21.42 -0.82 -12.08
C THR A 229 -20.83 0.55 -12.42
N ILE A 230 -21.72 1.51 -12.65
CA ILE A 230 -21.41 2.91 -12.95
C ILE A 230 -21.78 3.73 -11.72
N VAL A 231 -20.78 4.29 -11.05
CA VAL A 231 -20.96 5.19 -9.91
C VAL A 231 -21.13 6.60 -10.43
N LYS A 232 -22.18 7.28 -9.97
CA LYS A 232 -22.47 8.65 -10.34
C LYS A 232 -22.41 9.54 -9.12
N ASP A 233 -21.79 10.70 -9.29
CA ASP A 233 -21.77 11.70 -8.25
C ASP A 233 -23.02 12.59 -8.32
N ASN A 234 -23.49 13.04 -7.17
CA ASN A 234 -24.64 13.94 -7.03
C ASN A 234 -25.95 13.45 -7.68
N THR A 235 -26.19 12.13 -7.76
CA THR A 235 -27.50 11.58 -8.17
C THR A 235 -28.11 10.72 -7.05
N SER A 236 -29.44 10.67 -6.98
CA SER A 236 -30.19 9.92 -5.95
C SER A 236 -29.93 8.41 -6.02
N GLU A 237 -29.57 7.90 -7.20
CA GLU A 237 -29.27 6.49 -7.43
C GLU A 237 -27.91 6.07 -6.86
N GLY A 238 -26.93 6.97 -6.83
CA GLY A 238 -25.54 6.72 -6.40
C GLY A 238 -24.73 5.78 -7.31
N ALA A 239 -25.32 4.67 -7.76
CA ALA A 239 -24.74 3.76 -8.74
C ALA A 239 -25.84 3.09 -9.58
N VAL A 240 -25.52 2.69 -10.81
CA VAL A 240 -26.42 1.89 -11.67
C VAL A 240 -25.67 0.72 -12.28
N ASN A 241 -26.36 -0.38 -12.57
CA ASN A 241 -25.77 -1.50 -13.30
C ASN A 241 -26.09 -1.34 -14.79
N ALA A 242 -25.04 -1.21 -15.59
CA ALA A 242 -25.11 -1.15 -17.04
C ALA A 242 -24.80 -2.51 -17.65
N LEU A 243 -25.65 -2.94 -18.56
CA LEU A 243 -25.56 -4.20 -19.28
C LEU A 243 -25.00 -3.96 -20.68
N TYR A 244 -24.04 -4.80 -21.05
CA TYR A 244 -23.38 -4.81 -22.34
C TYR A 244 -23.35 -6.21 -22.88
N TYR A 245 -23.25 -6.32 -24.20
CA TYR A 245 -23.03 -7.59 -24.88
C TYR A 245 -21.97 -7.47 -25.95
N GLN A 246 -21.27 -8.56 -26.20
CA GLN A 246 -20.32 -8.69 -27.29
C GLN A 246 -20.91 -9.64 -28.34
N THR A 247 -20.89 -9.23 -29.60
CA THR A 247 -21.28 -10.07 -30.74
C THR A 247 -20.11 -10.98 -31.17
N PRO A 248 -20.35 -12.03 -32.00
CA PRO A 248 -19.31 -12.99 -32.41
C PRO A 248 -18.13 -12.38 -33.19
N ASP A 249 -18.28 -11.18 -33.73
CA ASP A 249 -17.22 -10.40 -34.36
C ASP A 249 -16.27 -9.73 -33.36
N GLY A 250 -16.58 -9.78 -32.06
CA GLY A 250 -15.80 -9.18 -30.99
C GLY A 250 -16.20 -7.74 -30.64
N THR A 251 -17.26 -7.18 -31.25
CA THR A 251 -17.70 -5.81 -30.99
C THR A 251 -18.56 -5.73 -29.73
N TRP A 252 -18.26 -4.79 -28.82
CA TRP A 252 -19.07 -4.52 -27.63
C TRP A 252 -20.19 -3.52 -27.93
N HIS A 253 -21.37 -3.77 -27.37
CA HIS A 253 -22.57 -2.97 -27.51
C HIS A 253 -23.17 -2.66 -26.14
N TYR A 254 -23.68 -1.44 -25.98
CA TYR A 254 -24.49 -1.06 -24.83
C TYR A 254 -25.93 -1.56 -25.02
N PHE A 255 -26.52 -2.15 -23.98
CA PHE A 255 -27.93 -2.50 -23.97
C PHE A 255 -28.73 -1.50 -23.13
N LYS A 256 -28.54 -1.51 -21.81
CA LYS A 256 -29.33 -0.68 -20.88
C LYS A 256 -28.60 -0.51 -19.55
N ALA A 257 -28.87 0.59 -18.87
CA ALA A 257 -28.50 0.81 -17.48
C ALA A 257 -29.75 0.89 -16.61
N THR A 258 -29.77 0.15 -15.51
CA THR A 258 -30.94 0.03 -14.64
C THR A 258 -30.55 -0.07 -13.16
N LEU A 259 -31.48 0.36 -12.31
CA LEU A 259 -31.53 0.02 -10.88
C LEU A 259 -32.53 -1.10 -10.58
N LEU A 260 -33.53 -1.23 -11.45
CA LEU A 260 -34.70 -2.07 -11.30
C LEU A 260 -34.58 -3.27 -12.23
N GLU A 261 -35.50 -4.21 -12.07
CA GLU A 261 -35.54 -5.38 -12.91
C GLU A 261 -35.96 -5.04 -14.36
N ILE A 262 -35.58 -5.92 -15.29
CA ILE A 262 -35.75 -5.71 -16.73
C ILE A 262 -36.90 -6.58 -17.23
N TYR A 263 -37.76 -6.01 -18.05
CA TYR A 263 -38.84 -6.75 -18.68
C TYR A 263 -38.32 -7.60 -19.84
N CYS A 264 -38.87 -8.80 -20.03
CA CYS A 264 -38.43 -9.71 -21.08
C CYS A 264 -38.63 -9.12 -22.49
N GLU A 265 -39.63 -8.25 -22.65
CA GLU A 265 -39.96 -7.52 -23.87
C GLU A 265 -38.90 -6.49 -24.26
N GLU A 266 -38.02 -6.08 -23.32
CA GLU A 266 -36.90 -5.18 -23.64
C GLU A 266 -35.77 -5.89 -24.37
N TYR A 267 -35.71 -7.22 -24.30
CA TYR A 267 -34.81 -8.05 -25.08
C TYR A 267 -35.41 -8.27 -26.49
N ASN A 268 -35.50 -7.20 -27.26
CA ASN A 268 -36.31 -7.13 -28.48
C ASN A 268 -35.52 -7.23 -29.80
N THR A 269 -34.19 -7.39 -29.75
CA THR A 269 -33.38 -7.64 -30.95
C THR A 269 -32.79 -9.05 -30.93
N PRO A 270 -32.56 -9.66 -32.11
CA PRO A 270 -31.97 -11.00 -32.18
C PRO A 270 -30.64 -11.13 -31.45
N ASP A 271 -29.79 -10.09 -31.49
CA ASP A 271 -28.48 -10.13 -30.83
C ASP A 271 -28.60 -9.97 -29.31
N ILE A 272 -29.52 -9.12 -28.83
CA ILE A 272 -29.78 -8.98 -27.40
C ILE A 272 -30.36 -10.27 -26.82
N GLN A 273 -31.29 -10.92 -27.52
CA GLN A 273 -31.85 -12.21 -27.11
C GLN A 273 -30.78 -13.29 -27.04
N LYS A 274 -29.95 -13.42 -28.08
CA LYS A 274 -28.82 -14.36 -28.08
C LYS A 274 -27.82 -14.07 -26.98
N ALA A 275 -27.47 -12.81 -26.77
CA ALA A 275 -26.50 -12.42 -25.75
C ALA A 275 -26.99 -12.74 -24.34
N PHE A 276 -28.26 -12.45 -24.03
CA PHE A 276 -28.80 -12.56 -22.67
C PHE A 276 -29.72 -13.78 -22.46
N ILE A 277 -29.71 -14.74 -23.38
CA ILE A 277 -30.51 -15.97 -23.27
C ILE A 277 -30.39 -16.61 -21.87
N GLY A 278 -31.54 -16.97 -21.28
CA GLY A 278 -31.63 -17.53 -19.93
C GLY A 278 -31.44 -16.52 -18.79
N LYS A 279 -31.16 -15.23 -19.08
CA LYS A 279 -31.07 -14.20 -18.04
C LYS A 279 -32.46 -13.96 -17.44
N PRO A 280 -32.57 -13.87 -16.09
CA PRO A 280 -33.82 -13.52 -15.44
C PRO A 280 -34.42 -12.20 -15.93
N CYS A 281 -35.73 -12.19 -16.14
CA CYS A 281 -36.52 -11.00 -16.50
C CYS A 281 -37.96 -11.17 -16.00
N TYR A 282 -38.74 -10.08 -16.07
CA TYR A 282 -40.17 -10.10 -15.76
C TYR A 282 -40.99 -10.05 -17.03
N ASP A 283 -42.07 -10.83 -17.11
CA ASP A 283 -43.05 -10.65 -18.19
C ASP A 283 -43.92 -9.40 -17.95
N ALA A 284 -44.75 -9.05 -18.93
CA ALA A 284 -45.72 -7.96 -18.82
C ALA A 284 -46.68 -8.05 -17.60
N ASN A 285 -46.83 -9.22 -16.98
CA ASN A 285 -47.66 -9.44 -15.79
C ASN A 285 -46.86 -9.43 -14.48
N MET A 286 -45.57 -9.06 -14.54
CA MET A 286 -44.63 -9.11 -13.41
C MET A 286 -44.39 -10.52 -12.85
N ASN A 287 -44.57 -11.55 -13.66
CA ASN A 287 -44.11 -12.89 -13.29
C ASN A 287 -42.64 -13.07 -13.64
N PHE A 288 -41.94 -13.81 -12.78
CA PHE A 288 -40.55 -14.19 -13.03
C PHE A 288 -40.46 -15.11 -14.25
N SER A 289 -39.56 -14.78 -15.17
CA SER A 289 -39.29 -15.52 -16.40
C SER A 289 -37.80 -15.42 -16.77
N SER A 290 -37.46 -15.79 -17.99
CA SER A 290 -36.12 -15.63 -18.53
C SER A 290 -36.14 -15.31 -20.02
N VAL A 291 -35.07 -14.67 -20.51
CA VAL A 291 -34.90 -14.36 -21.93
C VAL A 291 -34.93 -15.65 -22.73
N LYS A 292 -35.90 -15.71 -23.65
CA LYS A 292 -36.11 -16.89 -24.51
C LYS A 292 -35.17 -16.84 -25.73
N PRO A 293 -34.89 -18.00 -26.35
CA PRO A 293 -34.21 -18.06 -27.64
C PRO A 293 -34.97 -17.31 -28.74
#